data_AF-F1L476-F1
#
_entry.id   AF-F1L476-F1
#
_cell.length_a   1.000
_cell.length_b   1.000
_cell.length_c   1.000
_cell.angle_alpha   90.00
_cell.angle_beta   90.00
_cell.angle_gamma   90.00
#
_symmetry.space_group_name_H-M   'P 1'
#
loop_
_entity.id
_entity.type
_entity.pdbx_description
1 polymer ?
#
loop_
_entity_poly.entity_id
_entity_poly.type
_entity_poly.pdbx_seq_one_letter_code
_entity_poly.pdbx_strand_id
1 'polypeptide(L)'
;MASAADAAKRMRKVSLGAGSDGSVSDDEDHASDFEDYDDSVVVIDPKDEAAMEKFLIKKDEPAQKTLFEIIQEKIDQKKFEMETQMSQIGDDVAVRKLDPEVIEMYHQVGTVLSTYRSGKIPKAFKIIPKMINWEQLLYLTNPDKWSAAAMYQATRMFASNLNAKLCQRFYKYVLLPRLRDDIDEYKKLNFHLYQALHKATYKPQAFFKGIILPLCESGTCTLREATIFGSVLTKSSLPMLHAAVAMLKISEMEYTGANSLFLRILIDKKYTLPYRALDGIVKHFLRFRKDERHLPVLWQQSFLAFAQRYKNDISQKQREALLEVVKIHHHYQISPEIRRELLSVETEKSADDGPIISDDGMEL
;
A
#
# COMPACT_ATOMS: atom_id res chain seq x y z
N MET A 1 -6.93 49.53 -46.42
CA MET A 1 -7.13 49.57 -44.96
C MET A 1 -6.55 48.28 -44.39
N ALA A 2 -5.38 48.35 -43.76
CA ALA A 2 -4.66 47.21 -43.22
C ALA A 2 -4.24 47.53 -41.77
N SER A 3 -4.65 46.67 -40.83
CA SER A 3 -4.29 46.65 -39.41
C SER A 3 -3.26 45.53 -39.24
N ALA A 4 -2.00 45.80 -38.90
CA ALA A 4 -1.46 45.86 -37.53
C ALA A 4 -1.85 44.60 -36.71
N ALA A 5 -0.95 43.78 -36.17
CA ALA A 5 0.50 43.86 -36.08
C ALA A 5 1.04 42.46 -35.79
N ASP A 6 2.02 42.05 -36.60
CA ASP A 6 2.98 41.01 -36.29
C ASP A 6 4.31 41.70 -35.93
N ALA A 7 5.13 41.04 -35.13
CA ALA A 7 6.51 41.39 -34.72
C ALA A 7 6.75 42.14 -33.37
N ALA A 8 7.68 41.50 -32.64
CA ALA A 8 8.55 41.99 -31.55
C ALA A 8 7.93 41.91 -30.13
N LYS A 9 8.59 41.39 -29.09
CA LYS A 9 10.04 41.36 -28.83
C LYS A 9 10.36 40.46 -27.62
N ARG A 10 11.43 39.69 -27.74
CA ARG A 10 12.16 39.02 -26.66
C ARG A 10 12.64 39.99 -25.57
N MET A 11 12.60 39.50 -24.32
CA MET A 11 13.46 39.81 -23.17
C MET A 11 13.40 41.20 -22.53
N ARG A 12 12.92 41.23 -21.27
CA ARG A 12 13.65 41.86 -20.16
C ARG A 12 13.38 41.10 -18.85
N LYS A 13 14.41 40.42 -18.35
CA LYS A 13 14.52 39.99 -16.94
C LYS A 13 14.50 41.26 -16.09
N VAL A 14 13.62 41.32 -15.10
CA VAL A 14 13.75 42.24 -13.97
C VAL A 14 13.84 41.40 -12.71
N SER A 15 15.01 41.46 -12.09
CA SER A 15 15.31 40.88 -10.78
C SER A 15 14.96 41.90 -9.71
N LEU A 16 14.11 41.53 -8.76
CA LEU A 16 14.00 42.19 -7.45
C LEU A 16 13.95 41.10 -6.37
N GLY A 17 14.83 41.25 -5.39
CA GLY A 17 15.29 40.18 -4.53
C GLY A 17 14.43 39.85 -3.31
N ALA A 18 14.70 38.64 -2.81
CA ALA A 18 14.71 38.20 -1.42
C ALA A 18 13.65 38.76 -0.46
N GLY A 19 12.58 37.97 -0.29
CA GLY A 19 11.86 37.82 0.97
C GLY A 19 11.69 36.34 1.23
N SER A 20 12.39 35.81 2.24
CA SER A 20 12.27 34.43 2.69
C SER A 20 10.92 34.23 3.35
N ASP A 21 9.95 33.71 2.61
CA ASP A 21 8.82 33.01 3.20
C ASP A 21 8.68 31.71 2.43
N GLY A 22 8.98 30.60 3.11
CA GLY A 22 8.80 29.26 2.59
C GLY A 22 7.31 28.99 2.43
N SER A 23 6.70 29.56 1.39
CA SER A 23 5.39 29.14 0.93
C SER A 23 5.54 27.69 0.49
N VAL A 24 4.99 26.79 1.31
CA VAL A 24 4.60 25.47 0.84
C VAL A 24 3.77 25.74 -0.41
N SER A 25 4.30 25.40 -1.58
CA SER A 25 3.60 25.54 -2.85
C SER A 25 2.21 24.95 -2.65
N ASP A 26 1.17 25.77 -2.76
CA ASP A 26 -0.17 25.28 -3.05
C ASP A 26 -0.09 24.76 -4.49
N ASP A 27 0.55 23.61 -4.65
CA ASP A 27 0.34 22.80 -5.84
C ASP A 27 -1.12 22.39 -5.74
N GLU A 28 -1.96 23.09 -6.49
CA GLU A 28 -3.25 22.60 -6.94
C GLU A 28 -2.96 21.30 -7.71
N ASP A 29 -2.83 20.18 -6.97
CA ASP A 29 -2.90 18.83 -7.52
C ASP A 29 -4.19 18.80 -8.36
N HIS A 30 -4.05 18.87 -9.68
CA HIS A 30 -5.18 18.89 -10.60
C HIS A 30 -6.09 17.70 -10.28
N ALA A 31 -7.39 17.99 -10.11
CA ALA A 31 -8.43 16.98 -9.92
C ALA A 31 -8.51 15.93 -11.07
N SER A 32 -7.73 16.12 -12.15
CA SER A 32 -7.63 15.24 -13.31
C SER A 32 -7.09 13.84 -12.98
N ASP A 33 -6.33 13.66 -11.89
CA ASP A 33 -5.79 12.34 -11.53
C ASP A 33 -6.85 11.38 -10.95
N PHE A 34 -8.10 11.82 -10.79
CA PHE A 34 -9.18 11.07 -10.13
C PHE A 34 -10.47 10.93 -10.96
N GLU A 35 -10.42 11.14 -12.28
CA GLU A 35 -11.60 11.04 -13.17
C GLU A 35 -12.28 9.65 -13.13
N ASP A 36 -11.54 8.60 -12.78
CA ASP A 36 -12.05 7.22 -12.64
C ASP A 36 -12.53 6.87 -11.21
N TYR A 37 -12.94 7.84 -10.39
CA TYR A 37 -13.63 7.54 -9.14
C TYR A 37 -15.09 7.18 -9.44
N ASP A 38 -15.48 5.96 -9.07
CA ASP A 38 -16.87 5.51 -9.12
C ASP A 38 -17.45 5.53 -7.70
N ASP A 39 -18.52 6.30 -7.50
CA ASP A 39 -19.24 6.39 -6.22
C ASP A 39 -20.23 5.21 -6.01
N SER A 40 -20.26 4.25 -6.95
CA SER A 40 -21.05 3.04 -6.83
C SER A 40 -20.53 2.11 -5.72
N VAL A 41 -21.44 1.36 -5.12
CA VAL A 41 -21.08 0.31 -4.16
C VAL A 41 -20.30 -0.76 -4.91
N VAL A 42 -19.19 -1.22 -4.33
CA VAL A 42 -18.37 -2.28 -4.93
C VAL A 42 -19.20 -3.56 -5.00
N VAL A 43 -19.65 -3.88 -6.21
CA VAL A 43 -20.41 -5.09 -6.51
C VAL A 43 -19.44 -6.27 -6.56
N ILE A 44 -19.67 -7.24 -5.69
CA ILE A 44 -18.85 -8.45 -5.57
C ILE A 44 -19.78 -9.64 -5.72
N ASP A 45 -19.35 -10.65 -6.49
CA ASP A 45 -20.10 -11.90 -6.59
C ASP A 45 -20.13 -12.58 -5.21
N PRO A 46 -21.31 -12.90 -4.65
CA PRO A 46 -21.43 -13.58 -3.37
C PRO A 46 -20.63 -14.90 -3.29
N LYS A 47 -20.44 -15.58 -4.41
CA LYS A 47 -19.64 -16.82 -4.48
C LYS A 47 -18.15 -16.53 -4.28
N ASP A 48 -17.66 -15.43 -4.84
CA ASP A 48 -16.26 -15.01 -4.69
C ASP A 48 -16.01 -14.50 -3.26
N GLU A 49 -16.96 -13.76 -2.68
CA GLU A 49 -16.90 -13.33 -1.27
C GLU A 49 -16.88 -14.56 -0.34
N ALA A 50 -17.78 -15.52 -0.52
CA ALA A 50 -17.81 -16.75 0.27
C ALA A 50 -16.57 -17.64 0.08
N ALA A 51 -15.98 -17.67 -1.13
CA ALA A 51 -14.74 -18.39 -1.37
C ALA A 51 -13.57 -17.75 -0.62
N MET A 52 -13.53 -16.42 -0.55
CA MET A 52 -12.50 -15.65 0.14
C MET A 52 -12.65 -15.72 1.67
N GLU A 53 -13.88 -15.69 2.18
CA GLU A 53 -14.17 -15.78 3.62
C GLU A 53 -13.62 -17.06 4.26
N LYS A 54 -13.54 -18.17 3.51
CA LYS A 54 -12.95 -19.44 3.97
C LYS A 54 -11.44 -19.32 4.27
N PHE A 55 -10.79 -18.29 3.78
CA PHE A 55 -9.36 -18.02 3.96
C PHE A 55 -9.09 -16.80 4.84
N LEU A 56 -10.12 -16.28 5.52
CA LEU A 56 -9.94 -15.31 6.59
C LEU A 56 -9.51 -16.01 7.88
N ILE A 57 -8.55 -15.42 8.57
CA ILE A 57 -8.15 -15.89 9.90
C ILE A 57 -9.24 -15.42 10.88
N LYS A 58 -9.89 -16.37 11.55
CA LYS A 58 -10.94 -16.06 12.53
C LYS A 58 -10.36 -15.31 13.73
N LYS A 59 -11.17 -14.40 14.25
CA LYS A 59 -10.90 -13.31 15.20
C LYS A 59 -10.49 -13.77 16.62
N ASP A 60 -9.54 -14.69 16.76
CA ASP A 60 -9.04 -15.15 18.07
C ASP A 60 -7.78 -14.37 18.53
N GLU A 61 -7.21 -13.50 17.68
CA GLU A 61 -6.14 -12.57 18.07
C GLU A 61 -6.71 -11.24 18.60
N PRO A 62 -6.10 -10.65 19.66
CA PRO A 62 -6.53 -9.37 20.19
C PRO A 62 -6.46 -8.31 19.09
N ALA A 63 -7.51 -7.47 19.02
CA ALA A 63 -7.55 -6.34 18.10
C ALA A 63 -6.23 -5.55 18.14
N GLN A 64 -5.71 -5.17 16.97
CA GLN A 64 -4.50 -4.35 16.91
C GLN A 64 -4.70 -3.10 17.78
N LYS A 65 -3.78 -2.86 18.72
CA LYS A 65 -3.89 -1.73 19.65
C LYS A 65 -4.05 -0.43 18.89
N THR A 66 -5.07 0.34 19.24
CA THR A 66 -5.35 1.65 18.63
C THR A 66 -4.26 2.67 19.02
N LEU A 67 -4.12 3.77 18.27
CA LEU A 67 -3.23 4.86 18.68
C LEU A 67 -3.57 5.34 20.11
N PHE A 68 -4.86 5.37 20.41
CA PHE A 68 -5.42 5.73 21.72
C PHE A 68 -4.87 4.83 22.82
N GLU A 69 -4.97 3.50 22.66
CA GLU A 69 -4.45 2.53 23.63
C GLU A 69 -2.94 2.64 23.81
N ILE A 70 -2.19 2.77 22.71
CA ILE A 70 -0.73 2.89 22.76
C ILE A 70 -0.29 4.15 23.52
N ILE A 71 -0.99 5.27 23.31
CA ILE A 71 -0.66 6.53 23.98
C ILE A 71 -1.08 6.48 25.44
N GLN A 72 -2.25 5.92 25.76
CA GLN A 72 -2.74 5.81 27.13
C GLN A 72 -1.86 4.88 27.96
N GLU A 73 -1.51 3.70 27.44
CA GLU A 73 -0.56 2.77 28.08
C GLU A 73 0.77 3.47 28.39
N LYS A 74 1.26 4.34 27.49
CA LYS A 74 2.50 5.08 27.73
C LYS A 74 2.38 6.25 28.68
N ILE A 75 1.22 6.92 28.72
CA ILE A 75 0.94 7.92 29.74
C ILE A 75 0.93 7.25 31.12
N ASP A 76 0.27 6.11 31.24
CA ASP A 76 0.18 5.36 32.49
C ASP A 76 1.53 4.75 32.88
N GLN A 77 2.29 4.21 31.91
CA GLN A 77 3.66 3.76 32.12
C GLN A 77 4.58 4.91 32.56
N LYS A 78 4.48 6.11 31.97
CA LYS A 78 5.28 7.26 32.43
C LYS A 78 4.85 7.81 33.78
N LYS A 79 3.56 7.72 34.14
CA LYS A 79 3.09 8.03 35.51
C LYS A 79 3.70 7.03 36.49
N PHE A 80 3.68 5.74 36.15
CA PHE A 80 4.25 4.67 36.96
C PHE A 80 5.80 4.72 37.06
N GLU A 81 6.50 5.08 35.99
CA GLU A 81 7.95 5.33 35.96
C GLU A 81 8.34 6.61 36.73
N MET A 82 7.43 7.60 36.79
CA MET A 82 7.62 8.80 37.63
C MET A 82 7.42 8.49 39.12
N GLU A 83 6.67 7.45 39.46
CA GLU A 83 6.49 6.92 40.82
C GLU A 83 7.55 5.87 41.21
N THR A 84 8.16 5.19 40.24
CA THR A 84 9.12 4.11 40.47
C THR A 84 10.35 4.32 39.57
N GLN A 85 11.47 4.77 40.16
CA GLN A 85 12.71 5.11 39.45
C GLN A 85 13.37 3.89 38.76
N MET A 86 12.83 3.43 37.64
CA MET A 86 13.46 2.47 36.75
C MET A 86 13.30 2.92 35.31
N SER A 87 14.43 3.27 34.69
CA SER A 87 14.56 3.44 33.26
C SER A 87 14.93 2.10 32.63
N GLN A 88 14.24 1.72 31.55
CA GLN A 88 14.86 1.33 30.26
C GLN A 88 13.82 0.92 29.19
N ILE A 89 13.95 1.60 28.03
CA ILE A 89 13.98 1.10 26.64
C ILE A 89 12.80 0.26 26.12
N GLY A 90 12.03 0.87 25.20
CA GLY A 90 11.20 0.15 24.23
C GLY A 90 10.13 0.98 23.52
N ASP A 91 10.37 1.35 22.25
CA ASP A 91 9.44 1.91 21.26
C ASP A 91 8.90 3.36 21.49
N ASP A 92 9.68 4.35 21.06
CA ASP A 92 9.48 5.82 21.06
C ASP A 92 8.04 6.37 20.84
N VAL A 93 7.24 6.64 21.88
CA VAL A 93 6.27 7.77 21.84
C VAL A 93 6.77 8.83 22.82
N ALA A 94 7.13 10.01 22.32
CA ALA A 94 7.61 11.09 23.16
C ALA A 94 6.44 11.80 23.88
N VAL A 95 5.95 11.22 24.97
CA VAL A 95 4.94 11.88 25.82
C VAL A 95 5.60 12.97 26.67
N ARG A 96 5.10 14.21 26.61
CA ARG A 96 5.56 15.35 27.42
C ARG A 96 4.41 15.89 28.27
N LYS A 97 4.73 16.52 29.41
CA LYS A 97 3.75 17.35 30.14
C LYS A 97 3.44 18.56 29.27
N LEU A 98 2.16 18.80 29.02
CA LEU A 98 1.65 19.89 28.21
C LEU A 98 0.89 20.86 29.10
N ASP A 99 1.01 22.15 28.81
CA ASP A 99 0.25 23.18 29.51
C ASP A 99 -1.25 23.03 29.19
N PRO A 100 -2.14 23.27 30.16
CA PRO A 100 -3.59 23.12 29.97
C PRO A 100 -4.15 23.91 28.78
N GLU A 101 -3.62 25.12 28.54
CA GLU A 101 -4.04 25.97 27.41
C GLU A 101 -3.70 25.35 26.05
N VAL A 102 -2.55 24.67 25.95
CA VAL A 102 -2.14 23.97 24.72
C VAL A 102 -3.07 22.78 24.47
N ILE A 103 -3.44 22.07 25.53
CA ILE A 103 -4.39 20.95 25.45
C ILE A 103 -5.74 21.43 24.94
N GLU A 104 -6.27 22.51 25.52
CA GLU A 104 -7.55 23.09 25.11
C GLU A 104 -7.51 23.59 23.65
N MET A 105 -6.41 24.25 23.24
CA MET A 105 -6.22 24.69 21.86
C MET A 105 -6.28 23.51 20.87
N TYR A 106 -5.60 22.39 21.15
CA TYR A 106 -5.63 21.23 20.23
C TYR A 106 -6.99 20.51 20.23
N HIS A 107 -7.73 20.51 21.35
CA HIS A 107 -9.11 20.04 21.35
C HIS A 107 -10.02 20.92 20.47
N GLN A 108 -9.88 22.25 20.54
CA GLN A 108 -10.61 23.16 19.65
C GLN A 108 -10.25 22.93 18.17
N VAL A 109 -8.97 22.67 17.86
CA VAL A 109 -8.53 22.27 16.51
C VAL A 109 -9.24 20.98 16.06
N GLY A 110 -9.37 19.99 16.95
CA GLY A 110 -10.11 18.76 16.65
C GLY A 110 -11.58 19.02 16.29
N THR A 111 -12.26 19.91 17.02
CA THR A 111 -13.65 20.33 16.72
C THR A 111 -13.77 21.03 15.36
N VAL A 112 -12.75 21.78 14.94
CA VAL A 112 -12.73 22.37 13.58
C VAL A 112 -12.54 21.28 12.52
N LEU A 113 -11.68 20.29 12.76
CA LEU A 113 -11.41 19.21 11.81
C LEU A 113 -12.59 18.24 11.62
N SER A 114 -13.45 18.08 12.63
CA SER A 114 -14.65 17.25 12.52
C SER A 114 -15.69 17.82 11.56
N THR A 115 -15.75 19.16 11.43
CA THR A 115 -16.70 19.87 10.55
C THR A 115 -16.06 20.41 9.27
N TYR A 116 -14.76 20.22 9.11
CA TYR A 116 -14.00 20.72 7.96
C TYR A 116 -14.52 20.16 6.63
N ARG A 117 -14.59 21.02 5.61
CA ARG A 117 -14.94 20.62 4.24
C ARG A 117 -13.94 21.16 3.22
N SER A 118 -13.60 22.44 3.32
CA SER A 118 -12.69 23.12 2.42
C SER A 118 -11.97 24.28 3.11
N GLY A 119 -10.97 24.85 2.44
CA GLY A 119 -10.25 26.04 2.89
C GLY A 119 -9.00 25.75 3.69
N LYS A 120 -8.47 26.76 4.38
CA LYS A 120 -7.17 26.66 5.05
C LYS A 120 -7.28 25.86 6.34
N ILE A 121 -6.46 24.83 6.48
CA ILE A 121 -6.29 24.08 7.73
C ILE A 121 -5.68 24.99 8.81
N PRO A 122 -6.12 24.89 10.09
CA PRO A 122 -5.53 25.64 11.20
C PRO A 122 -4.00 25.55 11.25
N LYS A 123 -3.33 26.69 11.49
CA LYS A 123 -1.86 26.77 11.59
C LYS A 123 -1.30 25.85 12.67
N ALA A 124 -1.99 25.74 13.81
CA ALA A 124 -1.62 24.83 14.89
C ALA A 124 -1.56 23.36 14.45
N PHE A 125 -2.45 22.94 13.53
CA PHE A 125 -2.38 21.59 12.97
C PHE A 125 -1.19 21.42 12.02
N LYS A 126 -0.90 22.46 11.21
CA LYS A 126 0.20 22.44 10.23
C LYS A 126 1.58 22.25 10.83
N ILE A 127 1.77 22.65 12.10
CA ILE A 127 3.06 22.50 12.78
C ILE A 127 3.24 21.12 13.43
N ILE A 128 2.17 20.33 13.61
CA ILE A 128 2.23 19.01 14.28
C ILE A 128 3.35 18.12 13.72
N PRO A 129 3.54 17.95 12.40
CA PRO A 129 4.59 17.08 11.86
C PRO A 129 6.01 17.48 12.25
N LYS A 130 6.24 18.73 12.65
CA LYS A 130 7.55 19.26 13.06
C LYS A 130 7.82 19.05 14.55
N MET A 131 6.82 18.66 15.32
CA MET A 131 6.92 18.52 16.77
C MET A 131 7.48 17.15 17.15
N ILE A 132 8.30 17.10 18.20
CA ILE A 132 8.88 15.83 18.70
C ILE A 132 7.78 14.91 19.25
N ASN A 133 6.78 15.49 19.92
CA ASN A 133 5.63 14.80 20.50
C ASN A 133 4.39 14.84 19.59
N TRP A 134 4.58 14.80 18.26
CA TRP A 134 3.49 14.95 17.29
C TRP A 134 2.33 13.97 17.51
N GLU A 135 2.60 12.73 17.93
CA GLU A 135 1.56 11.71 18.18
C GLU A 135 0.65 12.09 19.34
N GLN A 136 1.22 12.64 20.41
CA GLN A 136 0.46 13.14 21.55
C GLN A 136 -0.40 14.35 21.15
N LEU A 137 0.15 15.28 20.36
CA LEU A 137 -0.60 16.44 19.88
C LEU A 137 -1.71 16.04 18.90
N LEU A 138 -1.42 15.07 18.04
CA LEU A 138 -2.40 14.52 17.10
C LEU A 138 -3.56 13.85 17.85
N TYR A 139 -3.24 13.09 18.89
CA TYR A 139 -4.24 12.44 19.73
C TYR A 139 -5.25 13.43 20.34
N LEU A 140 -4.78 14.59 20.82
CA LEU A 140 -5.66 15.62 21.38
C LEU A 140 -6.68 16.17 20.37
N THR A 141 -6.38 16.08 19.08
CA THR A 141 -7.29 16.52 18.02
C THR A 141 -8.38 15.49 17.66
N ASN A 142 -8.44 14.34 18.35
CA ASN A 142 -9.42 13.26 18.17
C ASN A 142 -9.58 12.81 16.70
N PRO A 143 -8.56 12.14 16.11
CA PRO A 143 -8.55 11.78 14.69
C PRO A 143 -9.75 10.94 14.21
N ASP A 144 -10.34 10.14 15.09
CA ASP A 144 -11.50 9.30 14.78
C ASP A 144 -12.72 10.13 14.36
N LYS A 145 -12.84 11.35 14.87
CA LYS A 145 -13.98 12.26 14.62
C LYS A 145 -13.74 13.21 13.44
N TRP A 146 -12.61 13.12 12.75
CA TRP A 146 -12.34 14.01 11.64
C TRP A 146 -13.30 13.78 10.47
N SER A 147 -13.60 14.85 9.74
CA SER A 147 -14.26 14.73 8.43
C SER A 147 -13.36 13.98 7.44
N ALA A 148 -13.96 13.37 6.41
CA ALA A 148 -13.20 12.73 5.33
C ALA A 148 -12.28 13.73 4.60
N ALA A 149 -12.75 14.96 4.40
CA ALA A 149 -11.96 16.06 3.82
C ALA A 149 -10.75 16.43 4.70
N ALA A 150 -10.91 16.47 6.03
CA ALA A 150 -9.80 16.71 6.95
C ALA A 150 -8.78 15.56 6.89
N MET A 151 -9.23 14.31 6.80
CA MET A 151 -8.35 13.15 6.70
C MET A 151 -7.50 13.18 5.43
N TYR A 152 -8.07 13.59 4.29
CA TYR A 152 -7.31 13.82 3.05
C TYR A 152 -6.22 14.87 3.23
N GLN A 153 -6.59 16.03 3.76
CA GLN A 153 -5.67 17.14 3.97
C GLN A 153 -4.56 16.82 4.98
N ALA A 154 -4.91 16.11 6.06
CA ALA A 154 -3.95 15.57 7.02
C ALA A 154 -2.99 14.60 6.33
N THR A 155 -3.51 13.63 5.57
CA THR A 155 -2.68 12.64 4.88
C THR A 155 -1.71 13.30 3.90
N ARG A 156 -2.18 14.24 3.08
CA ARG A 156 -1.35 15.02 2.15
C ARG A 156 -0.22 15.74 2.89
N MET A 157 -0.53 16.40 3.99
CA MET A 157 0.45 17.14 4.78
C MET A 157 1.47 16.24 5.48
N PHE A 158 1.01 15.13 6.08
CA PHE A 158 1.84 14.20 6.82
C PHE A 158 2.75 13.41 5.86
N ALA A 159 2.25 13.03 4.68
CA ALA A 159 3.04 12.38 3.64
C ALA A 159 4.21 13.25 3.16
N SER A 160 4.02 14.57 3.06
CA SER A 160 5.08 15.50 2.61
C SER A 160 6.07 15.89 3.71
N ASN A 161 5.60 16.06 4.95
CA ASN A 161 6.43 16.62 6.03
C ASN A 161 7.08 15.58 6.94
N LEU A 162 6.50 14.39 7.12
CA LEU A 162 7.07 13.35 7.98
C LEU A 162 8.09 12.48 7.24
N ASN A 163 9.08 11.96 7.99
CA ASN A 163 9.94 10.90 7.48
C ASN A 163 9.15 9.58 7.30
N ALA A 164 9.72 8.61 6.58
CA ALA A 164 9.03 7.36 6.26
C ALA A 164 8.59 6.56 7.50
N LYS A 165 9.40 6.55 8.58
CA LYS A 165 9.10 5.82 9.82
C LYS A 165 7.90 6.43 10.55
N LEU A 166 7.86 7.76 10.68
CA LEU A 166 6.75 8.46 11.35
C LEU A 166 5.47 8.41 10.51
N CYS A 167 5.60 8.58 9.20
CA CYS A 167 4.48 8.49 8.27
C CYS A 167 3.85 7.08 8.27
N GLN A 168 4.68 6.02 8.37
CA GLN A 168 4.19 4.64 8.55
C GLN A 168 3.28 4.51 9.78
N ARG A 169 3.63 5.17 10.89
CA ARG A 169 2.83 5.12 12.13
C ARG A 169 1.50 5.84 11.98
N PHE A 170 1.51 7.02 11.36
CA PHE A 170 0.28 7.74 11.02
C PHE A 170 -0.63 6.87 10.12
N TYR A 171 -0.06 6.23 9.09
CA TYR A 171 -0.83 5.35 8.22
C TYR A 171 -1.41 4.14 8.97
N LYS A 172 -0.60 3.48 9.80
CA LYS A 172 -1.03 2.28 10.53
C LYS A 172 -2.10 2.57 11.57
N TYR A 173 -1.95 3.65 12.34
CA TYR A 173 -2.77 3.88 13.54
C TYR A 173 -3.89 4.90 13.37
N VAL A 174 -3.89 5.68 12.28
CA VAL A 174 -4.92 6.71 12.02
C VAL A 174 -5.62 6.47 10.69
N LEU A 175 -4.86 6.41 9.60
CA LEU A 175 -5.45 6.31 8.26
C LEU A 175 -6.08 4.94 8.00
N LEU A 176 -5.35 3.85 8.25
CA LEU A 176 -5.82 2.50 7.96
C LEU A 176 -7.11 2.13 8.71
N PRO A 177 -7.23 2.34 10.04
CA PRO A 177 -8.48 2.07 10.75
C PRO A 177 -9.66 2.85 10.16
N ARG A 178 -9.47 4.16 9.91
CA ARG A 178 -10.51 5.01 9.33
C ARG A 178 -10.97 4.54 7.94
N LEU A 179 -10.05 4.06 7.10
CA LEU A 179 -10.39 3.52 5.79
C LEU A 179 -11.22 2.23 5.92
N ARG A 180 -10.87 1.35 6.85
CA ARG A 180 -11.58 0.09 7.09
C ARG A 180 -12.98 0.33 7.65
N ASP A 181 -13.12 1.25 8.60
CA ASP A 181 -14.41 1.62 9.20
C ASP A 181 -15.39 2.14 8.14
N ASP A 182 -14.93 3.03 7.24
CA ASP A 182 -15.77 3.60 6.17
C ASP A 182 -16.21 2.52 5.17
N ILE A 183 -15.32 1.59 4.81
CA ILE A 183 -15.63 0.47 3.92
C ILE A 183 -16.60 -0.51 4.58
N ASP A 184 -16.46 -0.76 5.88
CA ASP A 184 -17.37 -1.66 6.58
C ASP A 184 -18.75 -1.06 6.75
N GLU A 185 -18.84 0.24 7.08
CA GLU A 185 -20.12 0.93 7.28
C GLU A 185 -20.88 1.17 5.97
N TYR A 186 -20.21 1.73 4.95
CA TYR A 186 -20.87 2.17 3.71
C TYR A 186 -20.75 1.19 2.55
N LYS A 187 -19.93 0.14 2.68
CA LYS A 187 -19.60 -0.82 1.61
C LYS A 187 -19.00 -0.17 0.35
N LYS A 188 -18.56 1.08 0.48
CA LYS A 188 -17.80 1.86 -0.49
C LYS A 188 -16.86 2.78 0.28
N LEU A 189 -15.89 3.37 -0.41
CA LEU A 189 -14.95 4.30 0.19
C LEU A 189 -15.28 5.73 -0.23
N ASN A 190 -15.42 6.63 0.74
CA ASN A 190 -15.63 8.05 0.50
C ASN A 190 -14.54 8.64 -0.43
N PHE A 191 -14.94 9.53 -1.34
CA PHE A 191 -14.04 10.17 -2.31
C PHE A 191 -12.77 10.77 -1.67
N HIS A 192 -12.90 11.54 -0.59
CA HIS A 192 -11.74 12.15 0.06
C HIS A 192 -10.84 11.11 0.73
N LEU A 193 -11.41 10.03 1.25
CA LEU A 193 -10.63 8.92 1.80
C LEU A 193 -9.91 8.14 0.71
N TYR A 194 -10.52 7.97 -0.47
CA TYR A 194 -9.86 7.42 -1.64
C TYR A 194 -8.69 8.31 -2.10
N GLN A 195 -8.89 9.64 -2.14
CA GLN A 195 -7.80 10.60 -2.41
C GLN A 195 -6.70 10.53 -1.35
N ALA A 196 -7.05 10.37 -0.07
CA ALA A 196 -6.09 10.19 1.02
C ALA A 196 -5.24 8.93 0.80
N LEU A 197 -5.89 7.82 0.48
CA LEU A 197 -5.23 6.56 0.20
C LEU A 197 -4.29 6.65 -1.02
N HIS A 198 -4.72 7.31 -2.10
CA HIS A 198 -3.85 7.58 -3.24
C HIS A 198 -2.68 8.48 -2.87
N LYS A 199 -2.90 9.57 -2.11
CA LYS A 199 -1.79 10.44 -1.71
C LYS A 199 -0.81 9.75 -0.78
N ALA A 200 -1.26 8.74 -0.02
CA ALA A 200 -0.38 7.94 0.80
C ALA A 200 0.67 7.16 -0.02
N THR A 201 0.36 6.79 -1.28
CA THR A 201 1.29 6.04 -2.16
C THR A 201 2.52 6.86 -2.56
N TYR A 202 2.48 8.19 -2.45
CA TYR A 202 3.60 9.08 -2.77
C TYR A 202 4.79 8.88 -1.81
N LYS A 203 4.58 8.16 -0.70
CA LYS A 203 5.64 7.68 0.19
C LYS A 203 5.60 6.15 0.29
N PRO A 204 6.08 5.42 -0.74
CA PRO A 204 5.85 3.98 -0.92
C PRO A 204 6.31 3.12 0.26
N GLN A 205 7.46 3.43 0.88
CA GLN A 205 7.96 2.71 2.04
C GLN A 205 6.98 2.74 3.22
N ALA A 206 6.40 3.91 3.50
CA ALA A 206 5.42 4.09 4.56
C ALA A 206 4.09 3.43 4.17
N PHE A 207 3.67 3.58 2.91
CA PHE A 207 2.44 2.98 2.38
C PHE A 207 2.42 1.46 2.53
N PHE A 208 3.45 0.75 2.06
CA PHE A 208 3.50 -0.70 2.18
C PHE A 208 3.54 -1.16 3.64
N LYS A 209 4.41 -0.57 4.48
CA LYS A 209 4.57 -0.99 5.87
C LYS A 209 3.46 -0.51 6.81
N GLY A 210 2.70 0.50 6.42
CA GLY A 210 1.67 1.13 7.23
C GLY A 210 0.24 0.77 6.81
N ILE A 211 0.04 0.37 5.56
CA ILE A 211 -1.29 0.07 5.00
C ILE A 211 -1.34 -1.37 4.50
N ILE A 212 -0.64 -1.69 3.40
CA ILE A 212 -0.82 -2.98 2.70
C ILE A 212 -0.36 -4.17 3.54
N LEU A 213 0.84 -4.13 4.12
CA LEU A 213 1.36 -5.25 4.91
C LEU A 213 0.55 -5.45 6.19
N PRO A 214 0.25 -4.42 7.01
CA PRO A 214 -0.63 -4.60 8.17
C PRO A 214 -2.03 -5.12 7.81
N LEU A 215 -2.58 -4.70 6.67
CA LEU A 215 -3.87 -5.20 6.18
C LEU A 215 -3.80 -6.70 5.84
N CYS A 216 -2.74 -7.16 5.17
CA CYS A 216 -2.51 -8.57 4.88
C CYS A 216 -2.23 -9.39 6.14
N GLU A 217 -1.38 -8.88 7.03
CA GLU A 217 -0.99 -9.50 8.31
C GLU A 217 -2.18 -9.66 9.26
N SER A 218 -3.17 -8.75 9.19
CA SER A 218 -4.33 -8.80 10.08
C SER A 218 -5.23 -10.01 9.87
N GLY A 219 -5.11 -10.73 8.74
CA GLY A 219 -5.93 -11.92 8.45
C GLY A 219 -7.43 -11.66 8.21
N THR A 220 -7.89 -10.42 8.41
CA THR A 220 -9.30 -10.00 8.40
C THR A 220 -9.66 -9.16 7.18
N CYS A 221 -8.74 -9.01 6.21
CA CYS A 221 -8.96 -8.21 5.01
C CYS A 221 -10.03 -8.87 4.12
N THR A 222 -11.18 -8.22 3.98
CA THR A 222 -12.28 -8.71 3.15
C THR A 222 -11.97 -8.54 1.65
N LEU A 223 -12.69 -9.26 0.78
CA LEU A 223 -12.54 -9.10 -0.66
C LEU A 223 -12.87 -7.66 -1.12
N ARG A 224 -13.80 -7.00 -0.43
CA ARG A 224 -14.20 -5.61 -0.70
C ARG A 224 -13.09 -4.62 -0.38
N GLU A 225 -12.52 -4.73 0.82
CA GLU A 225 -11.33 -3.95 1.19
C GLU A 225 -10.22 -4.19 0.17
N ALA A 226 -9.86 -5.46 -0.09
CA ALA A 226 -8.78 -5.81 -0.99
C ALA A 226 -8.99 -5.24 -2.41
N THR A 227 -10.23 -5.20 -2.91
CA THR A 227 -10.58 -4.61 -4.22
C THR A 227 -10.35 -3.09 -4.24
N ILE A 228 -10.77 -2.38 -3.19
CA ILE A 228 -10.61 -0.92 -3.09
C ILE A 228 -9.13 -0.54 -2.92
N PHE A 229 -8.40 -1.19 -2.01
CA PHE A 229 -6.96 -0.95 -1.85
C PHE A 229 -6.18 -1.37 -3.11
N GLY A 230 -6.63 -2.44 -3.78
CA GLY A 230 -6.08 -2.95 -5.02
C GLY A 230 -6.23 -1.98 -6.20
N SER A 231 -7.34 -1.26 -6.29
CA SER A 231 -7.55 -0.27 -7.37
C SER A 231 -6.57 0.90 -7.27
N VAL A 232 -6.31 1.40 -6.05
CA VAL A 232 -5.29 2.44 -5.80
C VAL A 232 -3.88 1.93 -6.12
N LEU A 233 -3.55 0.69 -5.74
CA LEU A 233 -2.28 0.05 -6.13
C LEU A 233 -2.13 -0.05 -7.65
N THR A 234 -3.21 -0.38 -8.37
CA THR A 234 -3.21 -0.50 -9.83
C THR A 234 -2.99 0.85 -10.51
N LYS A 235 -3.53 1.95 -9.97
CA LYS A 235 -3.39 3.30 -10.53
C LYS A 235 -2.06 3.97 -10.16
N SER A 236 -1.53 3.71 -8.96
CA SER A 236 -0.32 4.36 -8.47
C SER A 236 0.97 3.87 -9.16
N SER A 237 1.89 4.80 -9.44
CA SER A 237 3.25 4.46 -9.90
C SER A 237 4.16 4.24 -8.69
N LEU A 238 4.61 3.01 -8.49
CA LEU A 238 5.41 2.60 -7.33
C LEU A 238 6.85 2.26 -7.75
N PRO A 239 7.87 2.62 -6.95
CA PRO A 239 9.24 2.19 -7.20
C PRO A 239 9.39 0.67 -7.04
N MET A 240 10.06 0.06 -8.02
CA MET A 240 10.31 -1.38 -8.12
C MET A 240 10.87 -2.01 -6.84
N LEU A 241 11.85 -1.39 -6.18
CA LEU A 241 12.46 -1.96 -4.96
C LEU A 241 11.45 -2.10 -3.81
N HIS A 242 10.56 -1.12 -3.65
CA HIS A 242 9.55 -1.18 -2.60
C HIS A 242 8.49 -2.24 -2.92
N ALA A 243 8.07 -2.33 -4.18
CA ALA A 243 7.14 -3.36 -4.64
C ALA A 243 7.72 -4.77 -4.48
N ALA A 244 9.00 -4.97 -4.83
CA ALA A 244 9.68 -6.26 -4.70
C ALA A 244 9.76 -6.75 -3.25
N VAL A 245 10.12 -5.85 -2.31
CA VAL A 245 10.14 -6.18 -0.88
C VAL A 245 8.75 -6.48 -0.36
N ALA A 246 7.73 -5.73 -0.79
CA ALA A 246 6.34 -5.97 -0.41
C ALA A 246 5.85 -7.34 -0.93
N MET A 247 6.11 -7.68 -2.19
CA MET A 247 5.74 -8.98 -2.77
C MET A 247 6.41 -10.14 -2.05
N LEU A 248 7.70 -10.03 -1.72
CA LEU A 248 8.40 -11.04 -0.94
C LEU A 248 7.73 -11.21 0.44
N LYS A 249 7.43 -10.10 1.11
CA LYS A 249 6.84 -10.12 2.46
C LYS A 249 5.42 -10.71 2.44
N ILE A 250 4.59 -10.38 1.45
CA ILE A 250 3.26 -10.99 1.22
C ILE A 250 3.39 -12.49 0.93
N SER A 251 4.40 -12.90 0.15
CA SER A 251 4.66 -14.30 -0.21
C SER A 251 5.05 -15.17 1.01
N GLU A 252 5.76 -14.58 1.98
CA GLU A 252 6.19 -15.25 3.21
C GLU A 252 5.10 -15.35 4.29
N MET A 253 4.04 -14.53 4.21
CA MET A 253 2.95 -14.51 5.18
C MET A 253 2.05 -15.75 5.11
N GLU A 254 1.21 -15.91 6.13
CA GLU A 254 0.11 -16.86 6.05
C GLU A 254 -0.85 -16.50 4.92
N TYR A 255 -1.32 -17.53 4.23
CA TYR A 255 -2.16 -17.34 3.06
C TYR A 255 -3.54 -16.84 3.47
N THR A 256 -3.90 -15.66 2.96
CA THR A 256 -5.27 -15.15 2.91
C THR A 256 -5.65 -14.92 1.46
N GLY A 257 -6.95 -14.90 1.17
CA GLY A 257 -7.41 -14.59 -0.18
C GLY A 257 -6.95 -13.20 -0.66
N ALA A 258 -6.88 -12.22 0.24
CA ALA A 258 -6.43 -10.86 -0.09
C ALA A 258 -4.97 -10.82 -0.57
N ASN A 259 -4.10 -11.70 -0.03
CA ASN A 259 -2.71 -11.80 -0.47
C ASN A 259 -2.60 -12.12 -1.96
N SER A 260 -3.44 -13.04 -2.49
CA SER A 260 -3.44 -13.37 -3.91
C SER A 260 -3.82 -12.17 -4.78
N LEU A 261 -4.80 -11.36 -4.34
CA LEU A 261 -5.22 -10.19 -5.10
C LEU A 261 -4.10 -9.14 -5.17
N PHE A 262 -3.49 -8.81 -4.04
CA PHE A 262 -2.39 -7.84 -4.01
C PHE A 262 -1.15 -8.35 -4.75
N LEU A 263 -0.83 -9.64 -4.63
CA LEU A 263 0.29 -10.24 -5.33
C LEU A 263 0.06 -10.20 -6.86
N ARG A 264 -1.13 -10.57 -7.33
CA ARG A 264 -1.52 -10.45 -8.75
C ARG A 264 -1.34 -9.02 -9.25
N ILE A 265 -1.89 -8.03 -8.53
CA ILE A 265 -1.82 -6.61 -8.93
C ILE A 265 -0.36 -6.13 -9.04
N LEU A 266 0.50 -6.50 -8.08
CA LEU A 266 1.91 -6.11 -8.09
C LEU A 266 2.70 -6.82 -9.21
N ILE A 267 2.35 -8.06 -9.55
CA ILE A 267 2.93 -8.79 -10.69
C ILE A 267 2.51 -8.15 -12.02
N ASP A 268 1.25 -7.73 -12.14
CA ASP A 268 0.71 -7.09 -13.35
C ASP A 268 1.33 -5.71 -13.63
N LYS A 269 2.04 -5.12 -12.66
CA LYS A 269 2.91 -3.95 -12.88
C LYS A 269 4.16 -4.25 -13.70
N LYS A 270 4.50 -5.52 -13.92
CA LYS A 270 5.61 -5.99 -14.79
C LYS A 270 6.98 -5.42 -14.39
N TYR A 271 7.22 -5.31 -13.10
CA TYR A 271 8.53 -4.91 -12.59
C TYR A 271 9.59 -6.00 -12.86
N THR A 272 10.83 -5.59 -13.10
CA THR A 272 11.98 -6.50 -13.09
C THR A 272 12.33 -6.85 -11.63
N LEU A 273 12.14 -8.10 -11.22
CA LEU A 273 12.29 -8.46 -9.81
C LEU A 273 13.68 -9.02 -9.50
N PRO A 274 14.26 -8.71 -8.33
CA PRO A 274 15.43 -9.42 -7.83
C PRO A 274 15.11 -10.91 -7.62
N TYR A 275 16.07 -11.79 -7.90
CA TYR A 275 15.88 -13.25 -7.77
C TYR A 275 15.36 -13.67 -6.39
N ARG A 276 15.81 -13.01 -5.31
CA ARG A 276 15.30 -13.28 -3.96
C ARG A 276 13.78 -13.08 -3.83
N ALA A 277 13.21 -12.08 -4.49
CA ALA A 277 11.78 -11.85 -4.49
C ALA A 277 11.05 -12.91 -5.33
N LEU A 278 11.59 -13.26 -6.51
CA LEU A 278 11.08 -14.34 -7.36
C LEU A 278 11.06 -15.68 -6.64
N ASP A 279 12.16 -16.06 -6.00
CA ASP A 279 12.27 -17.28 -5.21
C ASP A 279 11.24 -17.32 -4.07
N GLY A 280 11.00 -16.17 -3.42
CA GLY A 280 9.96 -16.02 -2.42
C GLY A 280 8.56 -16.30 -2.97
N ILE A 281 8.24 -15.76 -4.14
CA ILE A 281 6.96 -15.97 -4.83
C ILE A 281 6.82 -17.43 -5.29
N VAL A 282 7.88 -18.02 -5.85
CA VAL A 282 7.88 -19.45 -6.21
C VAL A 282 7.63 -20.31 -4.98
N LYS A 283 8.36 -20.05 -3.89
CA LYS A 283 8.18 -20.76 -2.62
C LYS A 283 6.76 -20.62 -2.07
N HIS A 284 6.14 -19.45 -2.24
CA HIS A 284 4.74 -19.24 -1.88
C HIS A 284 3.82 -20.22 -2.62
N PHE A 285 3.90 -20.31 -3.95
CA PHE A 285 3.07 -21.26 -4.72
C PHE A 285 3.40 -22.73 -4.39
N LEU A 286 4.67 -23.07 -4.19
CA LEU A 286 5.07 -24.44 -3.84
C LEU A 286 4.55 -24.90 -2.47
N ARG A 287 4.28 -23.99 -1.54
CA ARG A 287 3.69 -24.32 -0.22
C ARG A 287 2.33 -25.02 -0.36
N PHE A 288 1.59 -24.73 -1.43
CA PHE A 288 0.26 -25.30 -1.66
C PHE A 288 0.30 -26.75 -2.19
N ARG A 289 1.47 -27.32 -2.49
CA ARG A 289 1.60 -28.73 -2.88
C ARG A 289 0.99 -29.69 -1.86
N LYS A 290 1.00 -29.33 -0.57
CA LYS A 290 0.46 -30.12 0.53
C LYS A 290 -0.87 -29.57 1.07
N ASP A 291 -1.43 -28.56 0.43
CA ASP A 291 -2.69 -27.95 0.86
C ASP A 291 -3.84 -28.68 0.18
N GLU A 292 -4.76 -29.24 0.96
CA GLU A 292 -5.93 -29.97 0.47
C GLU A 292 -7.16 -29.07 0.31
N ARG A 293 -7.07 -27.79 0.70
CA ARG A 293 -8.18 -26.85 0.60
C ARG A 293 -8.45 -26.50 -0.85
N HIS A 294 -9.73 -26.28 -1.18
CA HIS A 294 -10.11 -25.72 -2.48
C HIS A 294 -9.69 -24.26 -2.56
N LEU A 295 -8.65 -23.96 -3.35
CA LEU A 295 -8.13 -22.61 -3.52
C LEU A 295 -9.09 -21.71 -4.33
N PRO A 296 -9.20 -20.41 -4.02
CA PRO A 296 -10.04 -19.48 -4.78
C PRO A 296 -9.53 -19.26 -6.20
N VAL A 297 -10.41 -18.83 -7.10
CA VAL A 297 -10.03 -18.46 -8.49
C VAL A 297 -8.97 -17.36 -8.50
N LEU A 298 -9.01 -16.41 -7.56
CA LEU A 298 -8.02 -15.35 -7.42
C LEU A 298 -6.59 -15.87 -7.20
N TRP A 299 -6.43 -17.01 -6.52
CA TRP A 299 -5.12 -17.65 -6.36
C TRP A 299 -4.60 -18.14 -7.70
N GLN A 300 -5.45 -18.83 -8.48
CA GLN A 300 -5.11 -19.33 -9.81
C GLN A 300 -4.78 -18.18 -10.78
N GLN A 301 -5.52 -17.07 -10.71
CA GLN A 301 -5.24 -15.88 -11.50
C GLN A 301 -3.90 -15.22 -11.11
N SER A 302 -3.58 -15.16 -9.81
CA SER A 302 -2.27 -14.68 -9.35
C SER A 302 -1.13 -15.56 -9.86
N PHE A 303 -1.33 -16.88 -9.91
CA PHE A 303 -0.34 -17.82 -10.43
C PHE A 303 -0.19 -17.69 -11.95
N LEU A 304 -1.30 -17.52 -12.69
CA LEU A 304 -1.25 -17.25 -14.12
C LEU A 304 -0.49 -15.96 -14.43
N ALA A 305 -0.76 -14.87 -13.70
CA ALA A 305 -0.04 -13.61 -13.87
C ALA A 305 1.47 -13.81 -13.64
N PHE A 306 1.86 -14.58 -12.62
CA PHE A 306 3.27 -14.93 -12.38
C PHE A 306 3.88 -15.68 -13.56
N ALA A 307 3.22 -16.73 -14.05
CA ALA A 307 3.70 -17.53 -15.17
C ALA A 307 3.82 -16.71 -16.46
N GLN A 308 2.87 -15.83 -16.74
CA GLN A 308 2.91 -14.96 -17.94
C GLN A 308 4.06 -13.95 -17.90
N ARG A 309 4.47 -13.48 -16.71
CA ARG A 309 5.46 -12.40 -16.57
C ARG A 309 6.87 -12.90 -16.28
N TYR A 310 7.02 -13.93 -15.46
CA TYR A 310 8.32 -14.35 -14.92
C TYR A 310 8.72 -15.77 -15.34
N LYS A 311 8.09 -16.35 -16.38
CA LYS A 311 8.45 -17.68 -16.89
C LYS A 311 9.92 -17.80 -17.31
N ASN A 312 10.58 -16.72 -17.70
CA ASN A 312 11.97 -16.72 -18.16
C ASN A 312 12.98 -16.61 -17.00
N ASP A 313 12.53 -16.12 -15.84
CA ASP A 313 13.39 -15.80 -14.69
C ASP A 313 13.38 -16.89 -13.62
N ILE A 314 12.81 -18.06 -13.92
CA ILE A 314 12.77 -19.23 -13.03
C ILE A 314 13.62 -20.40 -13.55
N SER A 315 14.23 -21.12 -12.62
CA SER A 315 15.03 -22.31 -12.95
C SER A 315 14.16 -23.49 -13.43
N GLN A 316 14.77 -24.43 -14.14
CA GLN A 316 14.09 -25.64 -14.62
C GLN A 316 13.47 -26.46 -13.47
N LYS A 317 14.21 -26.62 -12.36
CA LYS A 317 13.71 -27.32 -11.16
C LYS A 317 12.50 -26.63 -10.54
N GLN A 318 12.49 -25.29 -10.49
CA GLN A 318 11.34 -24.53 -10.00
C GLN A 318 10.14 -24.69 -10.93
N ARG A 319 10.36 -24.65 -12.25
CA ARG A 319 9.32 -24.84 -13.26
C ARG A 319 8.64 -26.20 -13.13
N GLU A 320 9.42 -27.28 -13.05
CA GLU A 320 8.91 -28.64 -12.86
C GLU A 320 8.07 -28.75 -11.58
N ALA A 321 8.56 -28.19 -10.47
CA ALA A 321 7.83 -28.17 -9.21
C ALA A 321 6.53 -27.36 -9.28
N LEU A 322 6.52 -26.23 -10.00
CA LEU A 322 5.32 -25.43 -10.24
C LEU A 322 4.29 -26.18 -11.09
N LEU A 323 4.74 -26.94 -12.11
CA LEU A 323 3.87 -27.80 -12.91
C LEU A 323 3.21 -28.91 -12.09
N GLU A 324 3.90 -29.46 -11.07
CA GLU A 324 3.28 -30.40 -10.13
C GLU A 324 2.16 -29.73 -9.33
N VAL A 325 2.35 -28.49 -8.87
CA VAL A 325 1.31 -27.75 -8.14
C VAL A 325 0.07 -27.53 -9.02
N VAL A 326 0.26 -27.19 -10.29
CA VAL A 326 -0.86 -27.00 -11.26
C VAL A 326 -1.65 -28.30 -11.48
N LYS A 327 -1.00 -29.47 -11.39
CA LYS A 327 -1.69 -30.77 -11.48
C LYS A 327 -2.54 -31.06 -10.25
N ILE A 328 -2.06 -30.70 -9.06
CA ILE A 328 -2.78 -30.91 -7.80
C ILE A 328 -3.98 -29.97 -7.71
N HIS A 329 -3.74 -28.67 -7.94
CA HIS A 329 -4.75 -27.62 -7.86
C HIS A 329 -5.25 -27.25 -9.26
N HIS A 330 -6.09 -28.12 -9.84
CA HIS A 330 -6.57 -27.96 -11.20
C HIS A 330 -7.79 -27.04 -11.31
N HIS A 331 -7.75 -26.11 -12.26
CA HIS A 331 -8.86 -25.27 -12.70
C HIS A 331 -9.06 -25.41 -14.21
N TYR A 332 -10.27 -25.77 -14.62
CA TYR A 332 -10.63 -26.15 -16.00
C TYR A 332 -10.22 -25.13 -17.08
N GLN A 333 -10.31 -23.83 -16.79
CA GLN A 333 -9.95 -22.75 -17.72
C GLN A 333 -8.53 -22.19 -17.54
N ILE A 334 -8.00 -22.19 -16.32
CA ILE A 334 -6.80 -21.39 -15.98
C ILE A 334 -5.55 -22.27 -15.95
N SER A 335 -5.64 -23.47 -15.39
CA SER A 335 -4.50 -24.39 -15.31
C SER A 335 -3.92 -24.78 -16.67
N PRO A 336 -4.72 -24.98 -17.75
CA PRO A 336 -4.16 -25.19 -19.09
C PRO A 336 -3.30 -24.01 -19.58
N GLU A 337 -3.73 -22.78 -19.30
CA GLU A 337 -3.00 -21.55 -19.65
C GLU A 337 -1.69 -21.44 -18.86
N ILE A 338 -1.72 -21.69 -17.54
CA ILE A 338 -0.51 -21.69 -16.70
C ILE A 338 0.49 -22.72 -17.24
N ARG A 339 0.02 -23.93 -17.54
CA ARG A 339 0.87 -24.99 -18.08
C ARG A 339 1.46 -24.62 -19.43
N ARG A 340 0.68 -24.00 -20.33
CA ARG A 340 1.17 -23.52 -21.63
C ARG A 340 2.30 -22.50 -21.45
N GLU A 341 2.11 -21.50 -20.59
CA GLU A 341 3.12 -20.46 -20.34
C GLU A 341 4.40 -21.03 -19.71
N LEU A 342 4.28 -21.98 -18.79
CA LEU A 342 5.45 -22.61 -18.18
C LEU A 342 6.20 -23.51 -19.17
N LEU A 343 5.51 -24.22 -20.07
CA LEU A 343 6.18 -25.12 -21.03
C LEU A 343 6.77 -24.39 -22.25
N SER A 344 6.25 -23.22 -22.62
CA SER A 344 6.72 -22.51 -23.83
C SER A 344 8.24 -22.22 -23.82
N VAL A 345 8.81 -22.03 -22.63
CA VAL A 345 10.24 -21.72 -22.46
C VAL A 345 11.14 -22.92 -22.75
N GLU A 346 10.67 -24.15 -22.54
CA GLU A 346 11.44 -25.36 -22.87
C GLU A 346 11.57 -25.51 -24.39
N THR A 347 10.51 -25.16 -25.14
CA THR A 347 10.52 -25.17 -26.60
C THR A 347 11.41 -24.07 -27.19
N GLU A 348 11.47 -22.89 -26.56
CA GLU A 348 12.37 -21.80 -26.99
C GLU A 348 13.84 -22.14 -26.77
N LYS A 349 14.20 -22.75 -25.63
CA LYS A 349 15.59 -23.14 -25.34
C LYS A 349 16.08 -24.33 -26.17
N SER A 350 15.20 -25.27 -26.49
CA SER A 350 15.55 -26.43 -27.35
C SER A 350 15.64 -26.08 -28.84
N ALA A 351 15.10 -24.93 -29.26
CA ALA A 351 15.24 -24.43 -30.64
C ALA A 351 16.53 -23.60 -30.86
N ASP A 352 17.12 -23.04 -29.80
CA ASP A 352 18.36 -22.24 -29.87
C ASP A 352 19.63 -23.09 -29.79
N ASP A 353 19.54 -24.32 -29.25
CA ASP A 353 20.54 -25.39 -29.41
C ASP A 353 20.36 -26.07 -30.80
N GLY A 354 20.58 -25.30 -31.87
CA GLY A 354 20.73 -25.86 -33.21
C GLY A 354 21.94 -26.81 -33.27
N PRO A 355 21.97 -27.81 -34.18
CA PRO A 355 23.01 -28.81 -34.20
C PRO A 355 24.37 -28.15 -34.42
N ILE A 356 25.28 -28.33 -33.46
CA ILE A 356 26.71 -28.10 -33.67
C ILE A 356 27.08 -28.99 -34.86
N ILE A 357 27.33 -28.38 -36.01
CA ILE A 357 27.88 -29.05 -37.18
C ILE A 357 29.21 -29.64 -36.72
N SER A 358 29.24 -30.95 -36.53
CA SER A 358 30.47 -31.71 -36.38
C SER A 358 31.22 -31.56 -37.69
N ASP A 359 32.27 -30.75 -37.68
CA ASP A 359 33.26 -30.65 -38.75
C ASP A 359 34.07 -31.95 -38.75
N ASP A 360 33.50 -32.96 -39.40
CA ASP A 360 34.18 -34.21 -39.73
C ASP A 360 34.52 -34.18 -41.23
N GLY A 361 35.81 -33.96 -41.52
CA GLY A 361 36.47 -34.47 -42.71
C GLY A 361 36.63 -33.53 -43.90
N MET A 362 37.86 -33.06 -44.10
CA MET A 362 38.44 -33.07 -45.44
C MET A 362 39.95 -33.32 -45.39
N GLU A 363 40.32 -34.54 -45.79
CA GLU A 363 41.65 -34.90 -46.27
C GLU A 363 42.10 -33.93 -47.38
N LEU A 364 43.36 -33.51 -47.34
CA LEU A 364 44.30 -33.55 -48.47
C LEU A 364 45.73 -33.67 -47.95
#